data_AF-A0A9D2BYN0-F1
#
_entry.id   AF-A0A9D2BYN0-F1
#
_cell.length_a   1.000
_cell.length_b   1.000
_cell.length_c   1.000
_cell.angle_alpha   90.00
_cell.angle_beta   90.00
_cell.angle_gamma   90.00
#
_symmetry.space_group_name_H-M   'P 1'
#
loop_
_entity.id
_entity.type
_entity.pdbx_description
1 polymer ?
#
loop_
_entity_poly.entity_id
_entity_poly.type
_entity_poly.pdbx_seq_one_letter_code
_entity_poly.pdbx_strand_id
1 'polypeptide(L)' 'MEENPYNLLSFQTTAYTDGAELTIDPAPDTLIRVFLAWKGLEKPVEVEPQTLTAPERTGFTVVEWGGTEVS' A
#
# COMPACT_ATOMS: atom_id res chain seq x y z
N MET A 1 -2.89 7.11 12.91
CA MET A 1 -2.83 8.28 11.98
C MET A 1 -3.30 9.59 12.61
N GLU A 2 -4.47 9.65 13.27
CA GLU A 2 -5.09 10.93 13.70
C GLU A 2 -4.49 11.57 14.97
N GLU A 3 -3.71 10.84 15.78
CA GLU A 3 -3.17 11.35 17.05
C GLU A 3 -1.66 11.70 17.01
N ASN A 4 -1.07 11.78 15.82
CA ASN A 4 0.37 12.07 15.66
C ASN A 4 0.59 13.42 14.95
N PRO A 5 1.52 14.28 15.39
CA PRO A 5 1.80 15.54 14.70
C PRO A 5 2.40 15.31 13.31
N TYR A 6 3.09 14.18 13.10
CA TYR A 6 3.57 13.72 11.80
C TYR A 6 3.32 12.21 11.65
N ASN A 7 3.16 11.74 10.41
CA ASN A 7 3.13 10.31 10.11
C ASN A 7 4.15 10.01 9.01
N LEU A 8 5.05 9.07 9.27
CA LEU A 8 5.87 8.47 8.23
C LEU A 8 5.03 7.45 7.47
N LEU A 9 4.95 7.60 6.15
CA LEU A 9 4.14 6.76 5.28
C LEU A 9 5.05 5.94 4.34
N SER A 10 4.69 4.68 4.11
CA SER A 10 5.34 3.84 3.11
C SER A 10 4.34 2.88 2.46
N PHE A 11 4.17 2.99 1.15
CA PHE A 11 3.43 2.01 0.36
C PHE A 11 4.29 0.76 0.16
N GLN A 12 3.78 -0.37 0.61
CA GLN A 12 4.44 -1.67 0.46
C GLN A 12 4.18 -2.24 -0.93
N THR A 13 5.21 -2.84 -1.51
CA THR A 13 5.17 -3.46 -2.84
C THR A 13 5.32 -4.99 -2.71
N THR A 14 6.37 -5.59 -3.27
CA THR A 14 6.56 -7.05 -3.32
C THR A 14 6.56 -7.71 -1.94
N ALA A 15 7.14 -7.06 -0.94
CA ALA A 15 7.22 -7.57 0.42
C ALA A 15 5.84 -7.87 1.06
N TYR A 16 4.78 -7.16 0.66
CA TYR A 16 3.41 -7.44 1.12
C TYR A 16 2.71 -8.45 0.23
N THR A 17 2.85 -8.34 -1.09
CA THR A 17 2.15 -9.24 -2.02
C THR A 17 2.60 -10.68 -1.94
N ASP A 18 3.86 -10.93 -1.57
CA ASP A 18 4.43 -12.28 -1.45
C ASP A 18 4.00 -12.98 -0.14
N GLY A 19 3.63 -12.21 0.89
CA GLY A 19 3.23 -12.74 2.20
C GLY A 19 1.72 -12.97 2.36
N ALA A 20 0.91 -12.42 1.46
CA ALA A 20 -0.55 -12.51 1.49
C ALA A 20 -1.07 -12.97 0.13
N GLU A 21 -1.30 -14.27 -0.05
CA GLU A 21 -1.88 -14.80 -1.28
C GLU A 21 -3.35 -14.36 -1.43
N LEU A 22 -3.74 -13.99 -2.66
CA LEU A 22 -5.11 -13.59 -3.01
C LEU A 22 -5.55 -14.38 -4.25
N THR A 23 -6.59 -15.20 -4.11
CA THR A 23 -7.21 -15.94 -5.21
C THR A 23 -8.63 -15.42 -5.44
N ILE A 24 -8.96 -15.13 -6.70
CA ILE A 24 -10.27 -14.59 -7.12
C ILE A 24 -10.73 -15.39 -8.34
N ASP A 25 -11.99 -15.85 -8.32
CA ASP A 25 -12.61 -16.56 -9.45
C ASP A 25 -13.94 -15.86 -9.82
N PRO A 26 -14.12 -15.42 -11.09
CA PRO A 26 -13.14 -15.48 -12.18
C PRO A 26 -11.90 -14.60 -11.91
N ALA A 27 -10.77 -14.94 -12.52
CA ALA A 27 -9.54 -14.16 -12.37
C ALA A 27 -9.70 -12.75 -12.96
N PRO A 28 -9.21 -11.69 -12.30
CA PRO A 28 -9.24 -10.34 -12.84
C PRO A 28 -8.23 -10.15 -13.97
N ASP A 29 -8.61 -9.34 -14.95
CA ASP A 29 -7.71 -8.86 -16.02
C ASP A 29 -6.64 -7.91 -15.45
N THR A 30 -7.01 -7.11 -14.45
CA THR A 30 -6.10 -6.21 -13.74
C THR A 30 -6.24 -6.38 -12.22
N LEU A 31 -5.15 -6.72 -11.54
CA LEU A 31 -5.09 -6.77 -10.07
C LEU A 31 -4.17 -5.66 -9.54
N ILE A 32 -4.71 -4.76 -8.75
CA ILE A 32 -3.97 -3.68 -8.08
C ILE A 32 -4.00 -3.96 -6.57
N ARG A 33 -2.83 -4.05 -5.95
CA ARG A 33 -2.71 -4.29 -4.50
C ARG A 33 -1.96 -3.13 -3.87
N VAL A 34 -2.60 -2.47 -2.91
CA VAL A 34 -2.03 -1.34 -2.19
C VAL A 34 -2.07 -1.61 -0.70
N PHE A 35 -0.92 -1.48 -0.06
CA PHE A 35 -0.83 -1.60 1.39
C PHE A 35 -0.03 -0.44 1.97
N LEU A 36 -0.67 0.39 2.78
CA LEU A 36 -0.05 1.52 3.44
C LEU A 36 0.46 1.13 4.83
N ALA A 37 1.77 1.15 5.03
CA ALA A 37 2.34 1.13 6.38
C ALA A 37 2.53 2.58 6.86
N TRP A 38 2.17 2.86 8.11
CA TRP A 38 2.44 4.16 8.72
C TRP A 38 3.04 4.04 10.11
N LYS A 39 3.78 5.07 10.53
CA LYS A 39 4.28 5.23 11.89
C LYS A 39 4.08 6.66 12.37
N GLY A 40 3.53 6.81 13.58
CA GLY A 40 3.44 8.10 14.25
C GLY A 40 4.81 8.68 14.59
N LEU A 41 4.96 9.98 14.39
CA LEU A 41 6.18 10.72 14.70
C LEU A 41 5.85 12.02 15.44
N GLU A 42 6.69 12.38 16.42
CA GLU A 42 6.62 13.67 17.12
C GLU A 42 7.25 14.82 16.31
N LYS A 43 8.17 14.50 15.40
CA LYS A 43 8.92 15.45 14.57
C LYS A 43 9.00 14.94 13.13
N PRO A 44 9.09 15.83 12.13
CA PRO A 44 9.23 15.40 10.74
C PRO A 44 10.62 14.78 10.52
N VAL A 45 10.69 13.90 9.53
CA VAL A 45 11.94 13.30 9.04
C VAL A 45 11.98 13.46 7.53
N GLU A 46 13.16 13.75 7.00
CA GLU A 46 13.38 13.75 5.55
C GLU A 46 13.47 12.31 5.05
N VAL A 47 12.78 12.02 3.94
CA VAL A 47 12.75 10.71 3.33
C VAL A 47 12.87 10.82 1.82
N GLU A 48 13.50 9.81 1.22
CA GLU A 48 13.51 9.69 -0.23
C GLU A 48 12.10 9.37 -0.75
N PRO A 49 11.61 10.09 -1.77
CA PRO A 49 10.30 9.82 -2.35
C PRO A 49 10.21 8.41 -2.94
N GLN A 50 9.11 7.71 -2.68
CA GLN A 50 8.84 6.44 -3.34
C GLN A 50 8.45 6.67 -4.80
N THR A 51 9.03 5.88 -5.70
CA THR A 51 8.54 5.82 -7.09
C THR A 51 7.31 4.93 -7.12
N LEU A 52 6.14 5.53 -7.39
CA LEU A 52 4.88 4.82 -7.49
C LEU A 52 4.47 4.66 -8.95
N THR A 53 3.92 3.50 -9.29
CA THR A 53 3.37 3.22 -10.62
C THR A 53 1.86 3.13 -10.54
N ALA A 54 1.16 3.71 -11.52
CA ALA A 54 -0.27 3.56 -11.68
C ALA A 54 -0.53 2.67 -12.91
N PRO A 55 -0.74 1.35 -12.74
CA PRO A 55 -1.07 0.48 -13.86
C PRO A 55 -2.41 0.87 -14.49
N GLU A 56 -2.54 0.68 -15.80
CA GLU A 56 -3.81 0.89 -16.51
C GLU A 56 -4.87 -0.11 -16.01
N ARG A 57 -6.12 0.34 -15.91
CA ARG A 57 -7.26 -0.49 -15.49
C ARG A 57 -7.97 -1.01 -16.73
N THR A 58 -7.76 -2.28 -17.04
CA THR A 58 -8.35 -2.93 -18.22
C THR A 58 -9.20 -4.12 -17.79
N GLY A 59 -10.33 -4.34 -18.47
CA GLY A 59 -11.24 -5.46 -18.19
C GLY A 59 -11.79 -5.47 -16.75
N PHE A 60 -12.03 -6.67 -16.23
CA PHE A 60 -12.39 -6.88 -14.83
C PHE A 60 -11.19 -6.52 -13.94
N THR A 61 -11.30 -5.38 -13.26
CA THR A 61 -10.26 -4.86 -12.38
C THR A 61 -10.63 -5.05 -10.91
N VAL A 62 -9.72 -5.62 -10.13
CA VAL A 62 -9.80 -5.70 -8.67
C VAL A 62 -8.76 -4.80 -8.03
N VAL A 63 -9.18 -4.08 -6.99
CA VAL A 63 -8.29 -3.28 -6.14
C VAL A 63 -8.38 -3.80 -4.71
N GLU A 64 -7.28 -4.35 -4.21
CA GLU A 64 -7.08 -4.63 -2.79
C GLU A 64 -6.45 -3.41 -2.13
N TRP A 65 -7.08 -2.92 -1.05
CA TRP A 65 -6.56 -1.81 -0.26
C TRP A 65 -6.48 -2.21 1.22
N GLY A 66 -5.28 -2.12 1.79
CA GLY A 66 -5.04 -2.39 3.20
C GLY A 66 -4.05 -1.40 3.80
N GLY A 67 -3.81 -1.54 5.09
CA GLY A 67 -2.75 -0.81 5.76
C GLY A 67 -2.64 -1.15 7.24
N THR A 68 -1.52 -0.79 7.84
CA THR A 68 -1.29 -1.01 9.26
C THR A 68 -0.35 0.04 9.87
N GLU A 69 -0.52 0.27 11.17
CA GLU A 69 0.43 1.02 11.97
C GLU A 69 1.61 0.13 12.35
N VAL A 70 2.82 0.62 12.14
CA VAL A 70 4.05 -0.03 12.56
C VAL A 70 4.51 0.63 13.86
N SER A 71 4.41 -0.11 14.97
CA SER A 71 4.89 0.30 16.29
C SER A 71 6.41 0.22 16.39
#